data_AF-A0A7X3PNS5-F1
#
_entry.id   AF-A0A7X3PNS5-F1
#
_cell.length_a   1.000
_cell.length_b   1.000
_cell.length_c   1.000
_cell.angle_alpha   90.00
_cell.angle_beta   90.00
_cell.angle_gamma   90.00
#
_symmetry.space_group_name_H-M   'P 1'
#
loop_
_entity.id
_entity.type
_entity.pdbx_description
1 polymer ?
#
loop_
_entity_poly.entity_id
_entity_poly.type
_entity_poly.pdbx_seq_one_letter_code
_entity_poly.pdbx_strand_id
1 'polypeptide(L)'
;MADSIQLLSDEEVQRFIVDGCLTVQADYPPSFHAGIRDQIEAVFAEEGNPGNNILPRVPQIGRVFEHPNVQGALTSLLGPDYILNPHR
;
A
#
# COMPACT_ATOMS: atom_id res chain seq x y z
N MET A 1 17.84 -3.89 -11.39
CA MET A 1 17.50 -5.23 -10.86
C MET A 1 16.14 -5.04 -10.21
N ALA A 2 15.12 -5.82 -10.57
CA ALA A 2 13.83 -5.68 -9.91
C ALA A 2 14.01 -6.09 -8.45
N ASP A 3 13.62 -5.24 -7.50
CA ASP A 3 13.64 -5.61 -6.09
C ASP A 3 12.78 -6.86 -5.92
N SER A 4 13.36 -7.89 -5.29
CA SER A 4 12.67 -9.17 -5.10
C SER A 4 11.56 -9.00 -4.07
N ILE A 5 10.37 -9.47 -4.41
CA ILE A 5 9.20 -9.50 -3.51
C ILE A 5 9.58 -10.20 -2.19
N GLN A 6 9.23 -9.59 -1.06
CA GLN A 6 9.53 -10.11 0.28
C GLN A 6 8.28 -10.79 0.85
N LEU A 7 8.20 -12.12 0.72
CA LEU A 7 7.08 -12.90 1.26
C LEU A 7 7.10 -12.93 2.78
N LEU A 8 5.91 -13.06 3.39
CA LEU A 8 5.78 -13.29 4.83
C LEU A 8 6.37 -14.64 5.23
N SER A 9 6.94 -14.69 6.43
CA SER A 9 7.28 -15.96 7.09
C SER A 9 6.04 -16.70 7.60
N ASP A 10 6.19 -17.98 7.92
CA ASP A 10 5.12 -18.79 8.52
C ASP A 10 4.65 -18.19 9.85
N GLU A 11 5.56 -17.61 10.65
CA GLU A 11 5.24 -16.93 11.90
C GLU A 11 4.41 -15.66 11.68
N GLU A 12 4.72 -14.87 10.65
CA GLU A 12 3.97 -13.67 10.31
C GLU A 12 2.57 -14.01 9.79
N VAL A 13 2.42 -15.07 9.00
CA VAL A 13 1.12 -15.59 8.57
C VAL A 13 0.30 -16.09 9.76
N GLN A 14 0.92 -16.86 10.68
CA GLN A 14 0.25 -17.28 11.91
C GLN A 14 -0.20 -16.08 12.76
N ARG A 15 0.64 -15.05 12.86
CA ARG A 15 0.31 -13.82 13.59
C ARG A 15 -0.89 -13.11 12.98
N PHE A 16 -0.94 -12.98 11.65
CA PHE A 16 -2.10 -12.42 10.97
C PHE A 16 -3.38 -13.21 11.25
N ILE A 17 -3.32 -14.54 11.26
CA ILE A 17 -4.47 -15.41 11.54
C ILE A 17 -4.96 -15.24 12.98
N VAL A 18 -4.04 -15.17 13.95
CA VAL A 18 -4.37 -15.06 15.38
C VAL A 18 -4.85 -13.67 15.76
N ASP A 19 -4.16 -12.62 15.29
CA ASP A 19 -4.43 -11.23 15.67
C ASP A 19 -5.46 -10.56 14.76
N GLY A 20 -5.76 -11.15 13.60
CA GLY A 20 -6.65 -10.59 12.57
C GLY A 20 -6.06 -9.41 11.81
N CYS A 21 -4.80 -9.04 12.06
CA CYS A 21 -4.10 -7.97 11.37
C CYS A 21 -2.57 -8.15 11.43
N LEU A 22 -1.86 -7.50 10.51
CA LEU A 22 -0.39 -7.44 10.45
C LEU A 22 0.02 -6.03 10.00
N THR A 23 1.10 -5.49 10.58
CA THR A 23 1.69 -4.23 10.13
C THR A 23 2.88 -4.51 9.22
N VAL A 24 2.86 -3.96 8.01
CA VAL A 24 3.93 -4.10 7.01
C VAL A 24 4.54 -2.73 6.75
N GLN A 25 5.86 -2.62 6.80
CA GLN A 25 6.56 -1.38 6.50
C GLN A 25 6.95 -1.33 5.01
N ALA A 26 6.46 -0.31 4.30
CA ALA A 26 6.98 0.07 3.00
C ALA A 26 8.10 1.07 3.26
N ASP A 27 9.35 0.59 3.33
CA ASP A 27 10.56 1.28 3.84
C ASP A 27 11.03 2.46 2.96
N TYR A 28 10.09 3.28 2.51
CA TYR A 28 10.33 4.51 1.77
C TYR A 28 10.92 5.60 2.68
N PRO A 29 11.71 6.53 2.10
CA PRO A 29 12.27 7.63 2.88
C PRO A 29 11.18 8.62 3.33
N PRO A 30 11.41 9.39 4.41
CA PRO A 30 10.47 10.43 4.87
C PRO A 30 10.02 11.42 3.79
N SER A 31 10.88 11.73 2.82
CA SER A 31 10.56 12.60 1.68
C SER A 31 9.47 12.04 0.77
N PHE A 32 9.38 10.72 0.62
CA PHE A 32 8.33 10.07 -0.14
C PHE A 32 6.96 10.27 0.55
N HIS A 33 6.91 10.07 1.87
CA HIS A 33 5.70 10.29 2.66
C HIS A 33 5.27 11.75 2.64
N ALA A 34 6.22 12.69 2.76
CA ALA A 34 5.96 14.11 2.62
C ALA A 34 5.36 14.45 1.24
N GLY A 35 5.92 13.90 0.16
CA GLY A 35 5.41 14.12 -1.19
C GLY A 35 3.99 13.61 -1.42
N ILE A 36 3.60 12.47 -0.81
CA ILE A 36 2.21 12.01 -0.83
C ILE A 36 1.30 12.99 -0.09
N ARG A 37 1.71 13.40 1.12
CA ARG A 37 0.93 14.35 1.93
C ARG A 37 0.68 15.65 1.18
N ASP A 38 1.73 16.23 0.59
CA ASP A 38 1.64 17.51 -0.11
C ASP A 38 0.69 17.41 -1.34
N GLN A 39 0.67 16.27 -2.05
CA GLN A 39 -0.31 16.01 -3.11
C GLN A 39 -1.75 15.89 -2.58
N ILE A 40 -1.94 15.20 -1.45
CA ILE A 40 -3.26 15.09 -0.81
C ILE A 40 -3.76 16.48 -0.42
N GLU A 41 -2.91 17.30 0.19
CA GLU A 41 -3.25 18.67 0.58
C GLU A 41 -3.64 19.52 -0.63
N ALA A 42 -2.91 19.42 -1.74
CA ALA A 42 -3.23 20.11 -2.99
C ALA A 42 -4.60 19.68 -3.54
N VAL A 43 -4.87 18.37 -3.60
CA VAL A 43 -6.17 17.83 -4.06
C VAL A 43 -7.31 18.37 -3.19
N PHE A 44 -7.13 18.38 -1.87
CA PHE A 44 -8.15 18.92 -0.95
C PHE A 44 -8.37 20.43 -1.12
N ALA A 45 -7.30 21.19 -1.38
CA ALA A 45 -7.39 22.63 -1.58
C ALA A 45 -8.06 22.99 -2.92
N GLU A 46 -7.78 22.25 -3.98
CA GLU A 46 -8.25 22.56 -5.34
C GLU A 46 -9.60 21.92 -5.67
N GLU A 47 -9.82 20.67 -5.25
CA GLU A 47 -10.98 19.86 -5.62
C GLU A 47 -11.93 19.59 -4.44
N GLY A 48 -11.51 19.88 -3.20
CA GLY A 48 -12.20 19.43 -1.99
C GLY A 48 -11.93 17.95 -1.69
N ASN A 49 -12.74 17.34 -0.81
CA ASN A 49 -12.56 15.93 -0.46
C ASN A 49 -12.97 15.01 -1.63
N PRO A 50 -12.04 14.25 -2.24
CA PRO A 50 -12.34 13.38 -3.38
C PRO A 50 -13.08 12.09 -2.99
N GLY A 51 -13.28 11.84 -1.70
CA GLY A 51 -13.87 10.62 -1.17
C GLY A 51 -13.08 9.40 -1.63
N ASN A 52 -13.78 8.42 -2.22
CA ASN A 52 -13.19 7.16 -2.66
C ASN A 52 -12.29 7.30 -3.91
N ASN A 53 -12.23 8.48 -4.52
CA ASN A 53 -11.42 8.74 -5.71
C ASN A 53 -10.01 9.23 -5.38
N ILE A 54 -9.48 8.98 -4.18
CA ILE A 54 -8.14 9.46 -3.80
C ILE A 54 -7.01 8.81 -4.63
N LEU A 55 -7.12 7.52 -4.97
CA LEU A 55 -6.09 6.78 -5.72
C LEU A 55 -5.79 7.38 -7.11
N PRO A 56 -6.80 7.71 -7.95
CA PRO A 56 -6.52 8.38 -9.22
C PRO A 56 -6.03 9.83 -9.06
N ARG A 57 -6.33 10.49 -7.93
CA ARG A 57 -5.91 11.88 -7.65
C ARG A 57 -4.50 11.98 -7.08
N VAL A 58 -4.07 10.97 -6.35
CA VAL A 58 -2.73 10.88 -5.77
C VAL A 58 -2.08 9.55 -6.21
N PRO A 59 -1.61 9.48 -7.47
CA PRO A 59 -1.08 8.23 -8.04
C PRO A 59 0.13 7.67 -7.28
N GLN A 60 0.85 8.52 -6.55
CA GLN A 60 1.99 8.09 -5.74
C GLN A 60 1.60 7.13 -4.60
N ILE A 61 0.34 7.13 -4.15
CA ILE A 61 -0.17 6.11 -3.22
C ILE A 61 -0.04 4.71 -3.84
N GLY A 62 -0.19 4.58 -5.15
CA GLY A 62 0.01 3.33 -5.90
C GLY A 62 1.38 2.69 -5.62
N ARG A 63 2.43 3.50 -5.44
CA ARG A 63 3.78 3.00 -5.13
C ARG A 63 3.84 2.24 -3.81
N VAL A 64 3.00 2.58 -2.83
CA VAL A 64 2.93 1.84 -1.56
C VAL A 64 2.43 0.41 -1.79
N PHE A 65 1.41 0.22 -2.64
CA PHE A 65 0.92 -1.11 -3.01
C PHE A 65 1.91 -1.88 -3.87
N GLU A 66 2.75 -1.18 -4.63
CA GLU A 66 3.82 -1.76 -5.45
C GLU A 66 5.09 -2.11 -4.65
N HIS A 67 5.19 -1.67 -3.39
CA HIS A 67 6.40 -1.90 -2.59
C HIS A 67 6.62 -3.42 -2.37
N PRO A 68 7.85 -3.95 -2.50
CA PRO A 68 8.13 -5.39 -2.40
C PRO A 68 7.60 -6.06 -1.13
N ASN A 69 7.70 -5.38 0.02
CA ASN A 69 7.17 -5.88 1.29
C ASN A 69 5.63 -5.96 1.29
N VAL A 70 4.96 -4.98 0.67
CA VAL A 70 3.49 -4.92 0.62
C VAL A 70 2.96 -5.94 -0.39
N GLN A 71 3.55 -6.01 -1.59
CA GLN A 71 3.22 -7.03 -2.58
C GLN A 71 3.45 -8.43 -2.04
N GLY A 72 4.54 -8.65 -1.31
CA GLY A 72 4.86 -9.95 -0.73
C GLY A 72 3.90 -10.34 0.37
N ALA A 73 3.52 -9.40 1.24
CA ALA A 73 2.47 -9.63 2.23
C ALA A 73 1.12 -10.00 1.61
N LEU A 74 0.67 -9.25 0.60
CA LEU A 74 -0.57 -9.54 -0.12
C LEU A 74 -0.50 -10.87 -0.86
N THR A 75 0.62 -11.17 -1.52
CA THR A 75 0.85 -12.45 -2.20
C THR A 75 0.80 -13.63 -1.23
N SER A 76 1.44 -13.52 -0.07
CA SER A 76 1.43 -14.57 0.95
C SER A 76 0.03 -14.85 1.50
N LEU A 77 -0.80 -13.81 1.68
CA LEU A 77 -2.12 -13.95 2.28
C LEU A 77 -3.23 -14.29 1.28
N LEU A 78 -3.15 -13.76 0.05
CA LEU A 78 -4.22 -13.81 -0.95
C LEU A 78 -3.88 -14.69 -2.16
N GLY A 79 -2.61 -15.09 -2.30
CA GLY A 79 -2.08 -15.72 -3.51
C GLY A 79 -1.57 -14.72 -4.54
N PRO A 80 -0.81 -15.18 -5.55
CA PRO A 80 -0.11 -14.31 -6.51
C PRO A 80 -1.02 -13.54 -7.48
N ASP A 81 -2.27 -14.01 -7.66
CA ASP A 81 -3.23 -13.43 -8.61
C ASP A 81 -4.26 -12.51 -7.95
N TYR A 82 -3.90 -11.89 -6.80
CA TYR A 82 -4.77 -10.93 -6.15
C TYR A 82 -4.98 -9.69 -7.02
N ILE A 83 -6.15 -9.06 -6.87
CA ILE A 83 -6.48 -7.81 -7.55
C ILE A 83 -6.74 -6.71 -6.53
N LEU A 84 -6.29 -5.49 -6.85
CA LEU A 84 -6.75 -4.31 -6.13
C LEU A 84 -8.17 -3.99 -6.61
N ASN A 85 -9.17 -4.35 -5.81
CA ASN A 85 -10.55 -4.11 -6.18
C ASN A 85 -10.83 -2.59 -6.18
N PRO A 86 -11.19 -1.99 -7.33
CA PRO A 86 -11.55 -0.58 -7.36
C PRO A 86 -12.81 -0.37 -6.52
N HIS A 87 -12.79 0.65 -5.64
CA HIS A 87 -14.00 1.04 -4.94
C HIS A 87 -15.03 1.53 -5.98
N ARG A 88 -16.24 1.00 -5.93
CA ARG A 88 -17.37 1.46 -6.76
C ARG A 88 -18.15 2.58 -6.09
#